data_AF-A0A251TPQ0-F1
#
_entry.id   AF-A0A251TPQ0-F1
#
_cell.length_a   1.000
_cell.length_b   1.000
_cell.length_c   1.000
_cell.angle_alpha   90.00
_cell.angle_beta   90.00
_cell.angle_gamma   90.00
#
_symmetry.space_group_name_H-M   'P 1'
#
loop_
_entity.id
_entity.type
_entity.pdbx_description
1 polymer ?
#
loop_
_entity_poly.entity_id
_entity_poly.type
_entity_poly.pdbx_seq_one_letter_code
_entity_poly.pdbx_strand_id
1 'polypeptide(L)' 'MKLPRNGDVPFTHANISLAQREFGYKPMTDLQTGLKKFVRWYEKYYGSGKKSDH' A
#
# COMPACT_ATOMS: atom_id res chain seq x y z
N MET A 1 -15.70 -23.27 6.00
CA MET A 1 -14.89 -22.06 5.73
C MET A 1 -14.97 -21.16 6.94
N LYS A 2 -13.83 -20.70 7.49
CA LYS A 2 -13.82 -19.74 8.61
C LYS A 2 -14.22 -18.37 8.04
N LEU A 3 -15.30 -17.78 8.55
CA LEU A 3 -15.73 -16.45 8.14
C LEU A 3 -14.61 -15.44 8.42
N PRO A 4 -14.31 -14.52 7.50
CA PRO A 4 -13.32 -13.49 7.74
C PRO A 4 -13.87 -12.51 8.80
N ARG A 5 -13.03 -11.62 9.34
CA ARG A 5 -13.49 -10.73 10.42
C ARG A 5 -14.66 -9.89 9.92
N ASN A 6 -15.55 -9.47 10.82
CA ASN A 6 -16.69 -8.64 10.43
C ASN A 6 -16.21 -7.43 9.62
N GLY A 7 -16.66 -7.31 8.37
CA GLY A 7 -16.27 -6.24 7.44
C GLY A 7 -15.25 -6.65 6.37
N ASP A 8 -14.58 -7.79 6.51
CA ASP A 8 -13.69 -8.32 5.48
C ASP A 8 -14.50 -8.97 4.35
N VAL A 9 -14.18 -8.62 3.10
CA VAL A 9 -14.71 -9.27 1.90
C VAL A 9 -13.62 -10.11 1.24
N PRO A 10 -13.94 -11.26 0.60
CA PRO A 10 -12.92 -12.12 0.00
C PRO A 10 -12.03 -11.41 -1.03
N PHE A 11 -12.60 -10.55 -1.86
CA PHE A 11 -11.89 -9.77 -2.89
C PHE A 11 -12.62 -8.44 -3.16
N THR A 12 -11.85 -7.37 -3.33
CA THR A 12 -12.38 -6.06 -3.76
C THR A 12 -11.31 -5.28 -4.53
N HIS A 13 -11.74 -4.50 -5.52
CA HIS A 13 -10.87 -3.70 -6.39
C HIS A 13 -11.57 -2.41 -6.80
N ALA A 14 -10.81 -1.34 -7.02
CA ALA A 14 -11.33 -0.08 -7.52
C ALA A 14 -11.47 -0.09 -9.05
N ASN A 15 -12.64 0.28 -9.57
CA ASN A 15 -12.79 0.60 -10.99
C ASN A 15 -12.28 2.03 -11.25
N ILE A 16 -11.19 2.15 -12.00
CA ILE A 16 -10.52 3.43 -12.27
C ILE A 16 -10.86 4.03 -13.65
N SER A 17 -11.85 3.47 -14.36
CA SER A 17 -12.18 3.89 -15.73
C SER A 17 -12.53 5.37 -15.85
N LEU A 18 -13.22 5.93 -14.84
CA LEU A 18 -13.56 7.36 -14.80
C LEU A 18 -12.31 8.23 -14.68
N ALA A 19 -11.42 7.93 -13.72
CA ALA A 19 -10.19 8.68 -13.54
C ALA A 19 -9.26 8.59 -14.75
N GLN A 20 -9.22 7.43 -15.41
CA GLN A 20 -8.46 7.27 -16.66
C GLN A 20 -9.02 8.15 -17.77
N ARG A 21 -10.35 8.24 -17.93
CA ARG A 21 -10.98 9.05 -18.99
C ARG A 21 -10.84 10.55 -18.75
N GLU A 22 -11.14 11.01 -17.53
CA GLU A 22 -11.21 12.44 -17.23
C GLU A 22 -9.83 13.06 -16.98
N PHE A 23 -8.87 12.28 -16.46
CA PHE A 23 -7.56 12.80 -16.03
C PHE A 23 -6.37 12.12 -16.70
N GLY A 24 -6.59 11.15 -17.59
CA GLY A 24 -5.51 10.33 -18.14
C GLY A 24 -4.78 9.50 -17.08
N TYR A 25 -5.40 9.27 -15.91
CA TYR A 25 -4.76 8.56 -14.81
C TYR A 25 -4.39 7.14 -15.22
N LYS A 26 -3.09 6.83 -15.13
CA LYS A 26 -2.52 5.53 -15.50
C LYS A 26 -1.49 5.08 -14.44
N PRO A 27 -1.89 4.27 -13.44
CA PRO A 27 -0.94 3.78 -12.45
C PRO A 27 0.08 2.85 -13.12
N MET A 28 1.37 3.14 -12.96
CA MET A 28 2.47 2.35 -13.53
C MET A 28 3.31 1.62 -12.48
N THR A 29 3.06 1.88 -11.19
CA THR A 29 3.78 1.20 -10.10
C THR A 29 3.09 -0.11 -9.81
N ASP A 30 3.77 -1.23 -10.07
CA ASP A 30 3.29 -2.54 -9.65
C ASP A 30 3.36 -2.71 -8.12
N LEU A 31 2.64 -3.71 -7.61
CA LEU A 31 2.52 -3.96 -6.17
C LEU A 31 3.88 -4.21 -5.51
N GLN A 32 4.75 -4.99 -6.14
CA GLN A 32 6.05 -5.34 -5.56
C GLN A 32 6.95 -4.11 -5.44
N THR A 33 7.00 -3.29 -6.49
CA THR A 33 7.75 -2.02 -6.49
C THR A 33 7.21 -1.06 -5.45
N GLY A 34 5.88 -0.92 -5.35
CA GLY A 34 5.22 -0.07 -4.36
C GLY A 34 5.55 -0.50 -2.92
N LEU A 35 5.39 -1.78 -2.61
CA LEU A 35 5.67 -2.33 -1.27
C LEU A 35 7.14 -2.13 -0.86
N LYS A 36 8.08 -2.40 -1.77
CA LYS A 36 9.52 -2.17 -1.50
C LYS A 36 9.82 -0.70 -1.17
N LYS A 37 9.21 0.25 -1.90
CA LYS A 37 9.37 1.68 -1.63
C LYS A 37 8.76 2.06 -0.28
N PHE A 38 7.57 1.55 0.02
CA PHE A 38 6.88 1.79 1.28
C PHE A 38 7.68 1.31 2.50
N VAL A 39 8.18 0.07 2.49
CA VAL A 39 8.97 -0.50 3.61
C VAL A 39 10.23 0.33 3.86
N ARG A 40 10.98 0.68 2.81
CA ARG A 40 12.18 1.52 2.96
C ARG A 40 11.88 2.87 3.59
N TRP A 41 10.77 3.50 3.19
CA TRP A 41 10.34 4.76 3.80
C TRP A 41 9.97 4.55 5.28
N TYR A 42 9.19 3.51 5.59
CA TYR A 42 8.74 3.21 6.95
C TYR A 42 9.91 2.95 7.89
N GLU A 43 10.87 2.12 7.49
CA GLU A 43 12.09 1.82 8.26
C GLU A 43 12.97 3.06 8.44
N LYS A 44 13.08 3.92 7.43
CA LYS A 44 13.81 5.20 7.59
C LYS A 44 13.14 6.12 8.61
N TYR A 45 11.81 6.17 8.61
CA TYR A 45 11.04 7.06 9.45
C TYR A 45 10.96 6.58 10.90
N TYR A 46 10.75 5.28 11.13
CA TYR A 46 10.56 4.69 12.47
C TYR A 46 11.74 3.83 12.96
N GLY A 47 12.56 3.28 12.06
CA GLY A 47 13.67 2.38 12.40
C GLY A 47 14.92 3.08 12.94
N SER A 48 14.93 4.41 13.01
CA SER A 48 15.97 5.23 13.63
C SER A 48 15.85 5.33 15.16
N GLY A 49 15.03 4.50 15.80
CA GLY A 49 15.09 4.23 17.25
C GLY A 49 16.32 3.43 17.70
N LYS A 50 17.49 3.60 17.06
CA LYS A 50 18.74 3.11 17.66
C LYS A 50 18.92 3.89 18.97
N LYS A 51 18.81 3.17 20.07
CA LYS A 51 19.16 3.62 21.42
C LYS A 51 20.45 4.44 21.32
N SER A 52 20.38 5.70 21.70
CA SER A 52 21.57 6.43 22.12
C SER A 52 22.05 5.74 23.39
N ASP A 53 23.04 4.86 23.24
CA ASP A 53 23.86 4.46 24.37
C ASP A 53 24.60 5.72 24.85
N HIS A 54 24.13 6.25 25.97
CA HIS A 54 24.86 7.13 26.88
C HIS A 54 24.73 6.53 28.27
#